data_AF-A0AAW9GXW9-F1
#
_entry.id   AF-A0AAW9GXW9-F1
#
_cell.length_a   1.000
_cell.length_b   1.000
_cell.length_c   1.000
_cell.angle_alpha   90.00
_cell.angle_beta   90.00
_cell.angle_gamma   90.00
#
_symmetry.space_group_name_H-M   'P 1'
#
loop_
_entity.id
_entity.type
_entity.pdbx_description
1 polymer ?
#
loop_
_entity_poly.entity_id
_entity_poly.type
_entity_poly.pdbx_seq_one_letter_code
_entity_poly.pdbx_strand_id
1 'polypeptide(L)'
;MSHAPSLLVDVEAELAHWKALHAAGKLGSQSFSEHARLIKMACDVFLQLPRESNDVRLQRLRQRYDAEHPWPRIAWSDAETLVVACWARLDGSEQHDRHPDPAPTPA
;
A
#
# COMPACT_ATOMS: atom_id res chain seq x y z
N MET A 1 13.50 11.17 23.63
CA MET A 1 12.64 11.58 22.51
C MET A 1 12.60 10.41 21.55
N SER A 2 11.53 9.62 21.60
CA SER A 2 11.40 8.40 20.80
C SER A 2 11.20 8.81 19.35
N HIS A 3 12.19 8.49 18.50
CA HIS A 3 12.01 8.52 17.06
C HIS A 3 10.89 7.52 16.76
N ALA A 4 9.70 8.02 16.43
CA ALA A 4 8.71 7.18 15.77
C ALA A 4 9.40 6.70 14.49
N PRO A 5 9.47 5.38 14.23
CA PRO A 5 9.97 4.90 12.96
C PRO A 5 9.12 5.60 11.90
N SER A 6 9.77 6.47 11.13
CA SER A 6 9.13 7.03 9.96
C SER A 6 8.86 5.84 9.06
N LEU A 7 7.60 5.42 9.04
CA LEU A 7 6.98 4.52 8.08
C LEU A 7 7.38 4.98 6.67
N LEU A 8 8.56 4.59 6.24
CA LEU A 8 9.08 4.91 4.92
C LEU A 8 8.47 3.86 4.00
N VAL A 9 7.24 4.16 3.56
CA VAL A 9 6.59 3.38 2.51
C VAL A 9 7.37 3.61 1.22
N ASP A 10 8.10 2.59 0.77
CA ASP A 10 8.75 2.60 -0.53
C ASP A 10 7.70 2.38 -1.63
N VAL A 11 7.12 3.49 -2.08
CA VAL A 11 6.07 3.49 -3.11
C VAL A 11 6.59 2.91 -4.43
N GLU A 12 7.88 3.07 -4.74
CA GLU A 12 8.47 2.54 -5.98
C GLU A 12 8.59 1.02 -5.94
N ALA A 13 9.03 0.45 -4.82
CA ALA A 13 9.09 -0.99 -4.60
C ALA A 13 7.69 -1.62 -4.66
N GLU A 14 6.68 -0.98 -4.05
CA GLU A 14 5.30 -1.42 -4.16
C GLU A 14 4.82 -1.40 -5.61
N LEU A 15 5.00 -0.29 -6.32
CA LEU A 15 4.60 -0.21 -7.72
C LEU A 15 5.30 -1.26 -8.58
N ALA A 16 6.58 -1.54 -8.36
CA ALA A 16 7.31 -2.59 -9.06
C ALA A 16 6.72 -3.98 -8.77
N HIS A 17 6.39 -4.27 -7.51
CA HIS A 17 5.74 -5.52 -7.12
C HIS A 17 4.39 -5.71 -7.81
N TRP A 18 3.53 -4.70 -7.73
CA TRP A 18 2.21 -4.72 -8.33
C TRP A 18 2.26 -4.76 -9.85
N LYS A 19 3.27 -4.13 -10.46
CA LYS A 19 3.52 -4.20 -11.91
C LYS A 19 3.89 -5.61 -12.35
N ALA A 20 4.70 -6.32 -11.57
CA ALA A 20 5.04 -7.72 -11.86
C ALA A 20 3.81 -8.63 -11.78
N LEU A 21 2.93 -8.44 -10.79
CA LEU A 21 1.67 -9.18 -10.67
C LEU A 21 0.68 -8.84 -11.79
N HIS A 22 0.63 -7.58 -12.22
CA HIS A 22 -0.16 -7.15 -13.37
C HIS A 22 0.32 -7.79 -14.68
N ALA A 23 1.64 -7.81 -14.91
CA ALA A 23 2.25 -8.50 -16.05
C ALA A 23 1.98 -10.02 -16.05
N ALA A 24 1.81 -10.61 -14.86
CA ALA A 24 1.40 -12.01 -14.70
C ALA A 24 -0.11 -12.24 -14.86
N GLY A 25 -0.91 -11.21 -15.15
CA GLY A 25 -2.36 -11.29 -15.33
C GLY A 25 -3.16 -11.45 -14.04
N LYS A 26 -2.56 -11.18 -12.88
CA LYS A 26 -3.19 -11.42 -11.56
C LYS A 26 -4.01 -10.24 -11.01
N LEU A 27 -3.87 -9.04 -11.58
CA LEU A 27 -4.56 -7.82 -11.12
C LEU A 27 -5.82 -7.47 -11.91
N GLY A 28 -6.16 -8.25 -12.94
CA GLY A 28 -7.30 -7.99 -13.83
C GLY A 28 -6.91 -7.22 -15.10
N SER A 29 -7.92 -6.93 -15.94
CA SER A 29 -7.73 -6.44 -17.31
C SER A 29 -7.50 -4.93 -17.43
N GLN A 30 -7.60 -4.17 -16.33
CA GLN A 30 -7.41 -2.73 -16.37
C GLN A 30 -5.95 -2.36 -16.58
N SER A 31 -5.68 -1.17 -17.13
CA SER A 31 -4.31 -0.69 -17.32
C SER A 31 -3.55 -0.61 -16.00
N PHE A 32 -2.25 -0.89 -16.01
CA PHE A 32 -1.43 -0.74 -14.81
C PHE A 32 -1.49 0.69 -14.24
N SER A 33 -1.67 1.72 -15.07
CA SER A 33 -1.81 3.10 -14.62
C SER A 33 -2.99 3.31 -13.64
N GLU A 34 -4.09 2.57 -13.82
CA GLU A 34 -5.25 2.61 -12.92
C GLU A 34 -4.91 1.99 -11.58
N HIS A 35 -4.33 0.79 -11.62
CA HIS A 35 -3.85 0.10 -10.43
C HIS A 35 -2.80 0.94 -9.69
N ALA A 36 -1.85 1.54 -10.40
CA ALA A 36 -0.81 2.38 -9.84
C ALA A 36 -1.38 3.62 -9.14
N ARG A 37 -2.44 4.24 -9.70
CA ARG A 37 -3.13 5.35 -9.02
C ARG A 37 -3.77 4.88 -7.72
N LEU A 38 -4.47 3.74 -7.76
CA LEU A 38 -5.11 3.17 -6.58
C LEU A 38 -4.09 2.78 -5.49
N ILE A 39 -2.98 2.17 -5.88
CA ILE A 39 -1.87 1.80 -4.96
C ILE A 39 -1.28 3.05 -4.33
N LYS A 40 -1.01 4.10 -5.11
CA LYS A 40 -0.53 5.39 -4.57
C LYS A 40 -1.53 5.99 -3.57
N MET A 41 -2.82 5.94 -3.88
CA MET A 41 -3.87 6.40 -2.96
C MET A 41 -3.90 5.56 -1.68
N ALA A 42 -3.71 4.24 -1.77
CA ALA A 42 -3.61 3.35 -0.62
C ALA A 42 -2.42 3.69 0.27
N CYS A 43 -1.23 3.89 -0.32
CA CYS A 43 -0.02 4.30 0.41
C CYS A 43 -0.23 5.65 1.11
N ASP A 44 -0.82 6.63 0.41
CA ASP A 44 -1.06 7.97 0.95
C ASP A 44 -2.06 7.95 2.13
N VAL A 45 -3.13 7.15 2.04
CA VAL A 45 -4.07 6.97 3.16
C VAL A 45 -3.40 6.27 4.35
N PHE A 46 -2.56 5.27 4.09
CA PHE A 46 -1.80 4.55 5.13
C PHE A 46 -0.86 5.50 5.89
N LEU A 47 -0.14 6.36 5.15
CA LEU A 47 0.76 7.38 5.70
C LEU A 47 0.01 8.48 6.46
N GLN A 48 -1.18 8.88 6.00
CA GLN A 48 -2.00 9.88 6.71
C GLN A 48 -2.60 9.36 8.01
N LEU A 49 -2.92 8.06 8.07
CA LEU A 49 -3.63 7.42 9.18
C LEU A 49 -2.82 6.23 9.74
N PRO A 50 -1.58 6.44 10.25
CA PRO A 50 -0.68 5.34 10.63
C PRO A 50 -1.15 4.57 11.86
N ARG A 51 -2.00 5.17 12.70
CA ARG A 51 -2.51 4.54 13.94
C ARG A 51 -3.95 4.04 13.83
N GLU A 52 -4.62 4.33 12.72
CA GLU A 52 -6.02 3.94 12.54
C GLU A 52 -6.14 2.51 12.03
N SER A 53 -7.28 1.89 12.32
CA SER A 53 -7.63 0.57 11.78
C SER A 53 -7.83 0.62 10.25
N ASN A 54 -7.65 -0.53 9.60
CA ASN A 54 -7.88 -0.68 8.15
C ASN A 54 -9.31 -0.28 7.73
N ASP A 55 -10.30 -0.44 8.60
CA ASP A 55 -11.69 -0.02 8.36
C ASP A 55 -11.82 1.50 8.13
N VAL A 56 -11.21 2.28 9.03
CA VAL A 56 -11.19 3.76 8.93
C VAL A 56 -10.41 4.20 7.69
N ARG A 57 -9.29 3.54 7.41
CA ARG A 57 -8.51 3.78 6.20
C ARG A 57 -9.32 3.47 4.93
N LEU A 58 -10.05 2.35 4.89
CA LEU A 58 -10.91 1.97 3.76
C LEU A 58 -12.01 3.00 3.54
N GLN A 59 -12.64 3.47 4.61
CA GLN A 59 -13.66 4.52 4.51
C GLN A 59 -13.07 5.81 3.90
N ARG A 60 -11.87 6.21 4.33
CA ARG A 60 -11.17 7.39 3.78
C ARG A 60 -10.79 7.20 2.31
N LEU A 61 -10.31 6.00 1.95
CA LEU A 61 -10.01 5.64 0.57
C LEU A 61 -11.29 5.67 -0.28
N ARG A 62 -12.40 5.11 0.22
CA ARG A 62 -13.69 5.08 -0.46
C ARG A 62 -14.19 6.48 -0.78
N GLN A 63 -14.09 7.40 0.17
CA GLN A 63 -14.47 8.80 -0.04
C GLN A 63 -13.64 9.46 -1.15
N ARG A 64 -12.32 9.19 -1.21
CA ARG A 64 -11.46 9.73 -2.26
C ARG A 64 -11.70 9.08 -3.62
N TYR A 65 -11.91 7.78 -3.62
CA TYR A 65 -12.26 7.01 -4.81
C TYR A 65 -13.54 7.52 -5.46
N ASP A 66 -14.56 7.80 -4.64
CA ASP A 66 -15.82 8.38 -5.09
C ASP A 66 -15.66 9.85 -5.51
N ALA A 67 -14.79 10.61 -4.82
CA ALA A 67 -14.52 12.00 -5.19
C ALA A 67 -13.72 12.15 -6.49
N GLU A 68 -12.90 11.15 -6.89
CA GLU A 68 -12.22 11.11 -8.19
C GLU A 68 -13.19 10.73 -9.33
N HIS A 69 -14.23 11.55 -9.54
CA HIS A 69 -15.06 11.46 -10.73
C HIS A 69 -14.38 12.16 -11.93
N PRO A 70 -14.47 11.61 -13.16
CA PRO A 70 -15.31 10.49 -13.60
C PRO A 70 -14.61 9.12 -13.66
N TRP A 71 -13.61 8.87 -12.81
CA TRP A 71 -12.69 7.73 -12.94
C TRP A 71 -12.81 6.79 -11.75
N PRO A 72 -13.68 5.77 -11.87
CA PRO A 72 -13.03 4.48 -11.78
C PRO A 72 -13.48 3.48 -12.84
N ARG A 73 -12.50 2.93 -13.57
CA ARG A 73 -12.68 1.74 -14.43
C ARG A 73 -12.60 0.43 -13.65
N ILE A 74 -12.09 0.48 -12.41
CA ILE A 74 -12.00 -0.66 -11.50
C ILE A 74 -13.31 -0.72 -10.69
N ALA A 75 -13.82 -1.91 -10.38
CA ALA A 75 -14.95 -2.02 -9.46
C ALA A 75 -14.46 -1.83 -8.02
N TRP A 76 -15.29 -1.28 -7.13
CA TRP A 76 -14.87 -1.09 -5.74
C TRP A 76 -14.37 -2.38 -5.08
N SER A 77 -15.01 -3.51 -5.33
CA SER A 77 -14.62 -4.80 -4.76
C SER A 77 -13.19 -5.21 -5.16
N ASP A 78 -12.81 -4.99 -6.43
CA ASP A 78 -11.45 -5.21 -6.91
C ASP A 78 -10.48 -4.21 -6.28
N ALA A 79 -10.90 -2.95 -6.17
CA ALA A 79 -10.10 -1.89 -5.57
C ALA A 79 -9.80 -2.15 -4.08
N GLU A 80 -10.83 -2.54 -3.32
CA GLU A 80 -10.74 -2.91 -1.92
C GLU A 80 -9.80 -4.10 -1.73
N THR A 81 -9.94 -5.15 -2.54
CA THR A 81 -9.06 -6.32 -2.50
C THR A 81 -7.60 -5.94 -2.73
N LEU A 82 -7.34 -5.09 -3.73
CA LEU A 82 -5.98 -4.61 -4.03
C LEU A 82 -5.41 -3.78 -2.88
N VAL A 83 -6.19 -2.87 -2.32
CA VAL A 83 -5.75 -1.98 -1.25
C VAL A 83 -5.49 -2.74 0.05
N VAL A 84 -6.36 -3.68 0.41
CA VAL A 84 -6.15 -4.52 1.60
C VAL A 84 -4.87 -5.35 1.46
N ALA A 85 -4.62 -5.92 0.27
CA ALA A 85 -3.38 -6.66 -0.01
C ALA A 85 -2.14 -5.75 0.02
N CYS A 86 -2.25 -4.49 -0.45
CA CYS A 86 -1.22 -3.47 -0.33
C CYS A 86 -0.89 -3.16 1.14
N TRP A 87 -1.89 -2.85 1.97
CA TRP A 87 -1.63 -2.56 3.38
C TRP A 87 -1.11 -3.76 4.17
N ALA A 88 -1.57 -4.98 3.86
CA ALA A 88 -1.02 -6.19 4.47
C ALA A 88 0.49 -6.36 4.16
N ARG A 89 0.91 -5.99 2.94
CA ARG A 89 2.33 -5.98 2.55
C ARG A 89 3.11 -4.86 3.26
N LEU A 90 2.54 -3.67 3.41
CA LEU A 90 3.17 -2.57 4.14
C LEU A 90 3.37 -2.92 5.63
N ASP A 91 2.34 -3.42 6.29
CA ASP A 91 2.38 -3.86 7.70
C ASP A 91 3.36 -5.03 7.92
N GLY A 92 3.42 -5.96 6.98
CA GLY A 92 4.40 -7.06 6.99
C GLY A 92 5.84 -6.64 6.67
N SER A 93 6.03 -5.60 5.85
CA SER A 93 7.36 -5.06 5.51
C SER A 93 7.99 -4.31 6.68
N GLU A 94 7.18 -3.60 7.49
CA GLU A 94 7.64 -3.02 8.75
C GLU A 94 8.22 -4.07 9.72
N GLN A 95 7.66 -5.28 9.71
CA GLN A 95 8.15 -6.37 10.55
C GLN A 95 9.45 -6.98 10.02
N HIS A 96 9.69 -6.93 8.70
CA HIS A 96 10.92 -7.45 8.08
C HIS A 96 12.11 -6.49 8.22
N ASP A 97 11.88 -5.17 8.14
CA ASP A 97 12.94 -4.15 8.35
C ASP A 97 13.33 -4.02 9.84
N ARG A 98 12.48 -4.50 10.76
CA ARG A 98 12.77 -4.57 12.20
C ARG A 98 13.69 -5.74 12.59
N HIS A 99 14.40 -6.34 11.64
CA HIS A 99 15.42 -7.33 11.93
C HIS A 99 16.69 -6.62 12.47
N PRO A 100 17.15 -6.96 13.68
CA PRO A 100 18.21 -6.23 14.37
C PRO A 100 19.56 -6.40 13.66
N ASP A 101 20.29 -5.29 13.60
CA ASP A 101 21.74 -5.19 13.43
C ASP A 101 22.45 -6.43 14.04
N PRO A 102 23.18 -7.24 13.24
CA PRO A 102 24.01 -8.28 13.81
C PRO A 102 25.16 -7.61 14.57
N ALA A 103 25.04 -7.61 15.90
CA ALA A 103 26.01 -7.03 16.82
C ALA A 103 27.46 -7.36 16.42
N PRO A 104 28.40 -6.39 16.52
CA PRO A 104 29.80 -6.64 16.22
C PRO A 104 30.34 -7.65 17.23
N THR A 105 30.78 -8.80 16.73
CA THR A 105 31.40 -9.86 17.55
C THR A 105 32.78 -9.40 17.98
N PRO A 106 33.10 -9.29 19.29
CA PRO A 106 34.47 -9.14 19.73
C PRO A 106 35.06 -10.52 20.04
N ALA A 107 36.12 -10.90 19.33
CA ALA A 107 37.10 -11.91 19.74
C ALA A 107 38.49 -11.51 19.22
#